data_AF-A0A5A8DC33-F1
#
_entry.id   AF-A0A5A8DC33-F1
#
_cell.length_a   1.000
_cell.length_b   1.000
_cell.length_c   1.000
_cell.angle_alpha   90.00
_cell.angle_beta   90.00
_cell.angle_gamma   90.00
#
_symmetry.space_group_name_H-M   'P 1'
#
loop_
_entity.id
_entity.type
_entity.pdbx_description
1 polymer ?
#
loop_
_entity_poly.entity_id
_entity_poly.type
_entity_poly.pdbx_seq_one_letter_code
_entity_poly.pdbx_strand_id
1 'polypeptide(L)'
;MAAAAAVEAGATLAGGVERGAGSRIAIVEEVDEHSPRVVHCSPVGECESKEADEPTHTTACPDGAASAASAGLAGAAGEEGGGDAFAFTHVASWQPSCLKDKDTRALLAKWGMGDSLVAAKFSFSRRLRLPQREGRAEARKAQLGAFLRDALNDATVKRAVPLGGTSSTGATLAAGVTEVVFSELAVTKTSMSFFDRLEAEGIVHGPMWATGTTGDDHEEDAGAGGTIKKQFDVVVDGVTCQDELRDALANPDTEHVGLFDEEEEEAELLFRVFRQFVIGGSMCQWEDNVRPYLAVTQSTYRDLVSVAKHPHTGQLVVKSTAVELQAVRHGTRRSTVLPSDSPFGNCWAVVDEERRTLTLWYCPFVSFW
;
A
#
# COMPACT_ATOMS: atom_id res chain seq x y z
N MET A 1 33.63 5.35 67.19
CA MET A 1 32.26 5.67 67.65
C MET A 1 31.43 5.80 66.39
N ALA A 2 30.60 4.81 65.99
CA ALA A 2 29.29 4.48 66.59
C ALA A 2 28.38 5.72 66.54
N ALA A 3 27.13 5.74 66.08
CA ALA A 3 26.13 4.75 65.67
C ALA A 3 25.02 5.57 64.94
N ALA A 4 24.42 5.08 63.85
CA ALA A 4 23.07 4.48 63.80
C ALA A 4 21.89 5.39 64.23
N ALA A 5 20.95 5.60 63.30
CA ALA A 5 19.50 5.54 63.56
C ALA A 5 18.75 5.34 62.22
N ALA A 6 17.98 4.26 62.16
CA ALA A 6 17.06 3.86 61.11
C ALA A 6 15.62 3.97 61.64
N VAL A 7 14.63 4.29 60.81
CA VAL A 7 13.16 4.07 60.95
C VAL A 7 12.54 4.44 59.57
N GLU A 8 11.56 3.79 58.93
CA GLU A 8 10.92 2.47 58.95
C GLU A 8 10.19 2.33 57.60
N ALA A 9 9.88 1.09 57.22
CA ALA A 9 9.04 0.75 56.08
C ALA A 9 7.56 1.05 56.34
N GLY A 10 6.83 1.47 55.30
CA GLY A 10 5.38 1.60 55.30
C GLY A 10 4.83 1.36 53.90
N ALA A 11 4.75 0.09 53.49
CA ALA A 11 4.05 -0.31 52.29
C ALA A 11 2.54 -0.04 52.45
N THR A 12 1.96 0.75 51.55
CA THR A 12 0.50 0.83 51.39
C THR A 12 0.16 0.45 49.96
N LEU A 13 -0.38 -0.76 49.83
CA LEU A 13 -1.09 -1.27 48.66
C LEU A 13 -2.34 -0.41 48.45
N ALA A 14 -2.39 0.35 47.38
CA ALA A 14 -3.63 0.90 46.84
C ALA A 14 -3.77 0.37 45.41
N GLY A 15 -4.68 -0.59 45.25
CA GLY A 15 -5.05 -1.16 43.97
C GLY A 15 -5.61 -0.07 43.06
N GLY A 16 -4.84 0.28 42.03
CA GLY A 16 -5.34 0.97 40.86
C GLY A 16 -6.05 -0.07 40.00
N VAL A 17 -7.38 -0.05 40.03
CA VAL A 17 -8.24 -0.71 39.06
C VAL A 17 -7.81 -0.21 37.67
N GLU A 18 -7.23 -1.10 36.85
CA GLU A 18 -7.07 -0.88 35.41
C GLU A 18 -8.47 -0.61 34.84
N ARG A 19 -8.78 0.68 34.65
CA ARG A 19 -9.94 1.08 33.88
C ARG A 19 -9.63 0.77 32.42
N GLY A 20 -10.40 -0.16 31.88
CA GLY A 20 -10.22 -0.71 30.54
C GLY A 20 -10.07 0.38 29.49
N ALA A 21 -9.01 0.24 28.69
CA ALA A 21 -8.83 0.96 27.45
C ALA A 21 -10.00 0.61 26.51
N GLY A 22 -10.94 1.54 26.37
CA GLY A 22 -11.91 1.52 25.28
C GLY A 22 -11.18 1.42 23.95
N SER A 23 -11.68 0.57 23.06
CA SER A 23 -11.03 0.09 21.83
C SER A 23 -10.25 1.18 21.07
N ARG A 24 -8.93 1.20 21.27
CA ARG A 24 -7.99 1.89 20.39
C ARG A 24 -7.97 1.11 19.08
N ILE A 25 -8.59 1.69 18.06
CA ILE A 25 -8.95 0.99 16.84
C ILE A 25 -7.70 0.40 16.17
N ALA A 26 -7.55 -0.92 16.26
CA ALA A 26 -6.60 -1.65 15.44
C ALA A 26 -6.99 -1.41 13.97
N ILE A 27 -6.02 -1.04 13.14
CA ILE A 27 -6.29 -0.79 11.72
C ILE A 27 -6.74 -2.09 11.05
N VAL A 28 -6.24 -3.22 11.52
CA VAL A 28 -6.49 -4.51 10.89
C VAL A 28 -7.06 -5.49 11.91
N GLU A 29 -8.30 -5.91 11.69
CA GLU A 29 -8.98 -6.91 12.51
C GLU A 29 -8.69 -8.33 12.02
N GLU A 30 -8.98 -9.31 12.87
CA GLU A 30 -8.65 -10.72 12.71
C GLU A 30 -9.14 -11.30 11.37
N VAL A 31 -8.26 -12.02 10.67
CA VAL A 31 -8.65 -12.81 9.49
C VAL A 31 -9.09 -14.19 9.97
N ASP A 32 -10.35 -14.54 9.73
CA ASP A 32 -10.92 -15.87 9.97
C ASP A 32 -10.23 -16.91 9.05
N GLU A 33 -9.64 -17.96 9.64
CA GLU A 33 -8.95 -19.03 8.92
C GLU A 33 -9.96 -19.98 8.24
N HIS A 34 -10.48 -19.60 7.07
CA HIS A 34 -11.13 -20.57 6.19
C HIS A 34 -10.09 -21.26 5.30
N SER A 35 -9.50 -22.33 5.84
CA SER A 35 -8.64 -23.27 5.13
C SER A 35 -9.41 -23.99 4.01
N PRO A 36 -8.94 -24.04 2.75
CA PRO A 36 -9.53 -24.90 1.75
C PRO A 36 -9.15 -26.36 2.07
N ARG A 37 -10.17 -27.18 2.34
CA ARG A 37 -10.02 -28.63 2.49
C ARG A 37 -9.25 -29.21 1.30
N VAL A 38 -8.07 -29.74 1.59
CA VAL A 38 -7.32 -30.64 0.70
C VAL A 38 -8.19 -31.86 0.44
N VAL A 39 -8.71 -31.99 -0.78
CA VAL A 39 -9.35 -33.23 -1.22
C VAL A 39 -8.23 -34.24 -1.42
N HIS A 40 -8.08 -35.14 -0.44
CA HIS A 40 -7.26 -36.32 -0.57
C HIS A 40 -7.78 -37.19 -1.73
N CYS A 41 -6.96 -37.32 -2.77
CA CYS A 41 -7.12 -38.32 -3.80
C CYS A 41 -6.51 -39.63 -3.30
N SER A 42 -7.24 -40.74 -3.41
CA SER A 42 -6.73 -42.10 -3.21
C SER A 42 -7.59 -43.11 -3.96
N PRO A 43 -7.04 -44.29 -4.30
CA PRO A 43 -7.09 -44.80 -5.67
C PRO A 43 -7.86 -46.13 -5.83
N VAL A 44 -7.93 -46.55 -7.11
CA VAL A 44 -8.22 -47.90 -7.65
C VAL A 44 -9.69 -48.31 -7.80
N GLY A 45 -10.02 -48.74 -9.02
CA GLY A 45 -11.21 -49.51 -9.38
C GLY A 45 -11.18 -49.85 -10.87
N GLU A 46 -10.95 -51.12 -11.19
CA GLU A 46 -10.68 -51.72 -12.50
C GLU A 46 -11.82 -51.66 -13.52
N CYS A 47 -11.40 -51.71 -14.79
CA CYS A 47 -11.92 -52.42 -15.96
C CYS A 47 -13.44 -52.60 -16.14
N GLU A 48 -13.95 -52.18 -17.32
CA GLU A 48 -14.53 -53.13 -18.27
C GLU A 48 -14.57 -52.56 -19.71
N SER A 49 -14.27 -53.45 -20.64
CA SER A 49 -14.10 -53.33 -22.09
C SER A 49 -15.39 -53.05 -22.87
N LYS A 50 -15.25 -52.42 -24.06
CA LYS A 50 -16.03 -52.77 -25.26
C LYS A 50 -15.38 -52.29 -26.56
N GLU A 51 -15.43 -53.19 -27.53
CA GLU A 51 -14.75 -53.27 -28.82
C GLU A 51 -15.68 -52.86 -29.97
N ALA A 52 -15.08 -52.68 -31.17
CA ALA A 52 -15.65 -52.52 -32.52
C ALA A 52 -16.04 -51.08 -32.91
N ASP A 53 -15.79 -50.56 -34.12
CA ASP A 53 -15.35 -51.15 -35.40
C ASP A 53 -14.81 -50.00 -36.29
N GLU A 54 -13.86 -50.30 -37.18
CA GLU A 54 -13.33 -49.40 -38.23
C GLU A 54 -13.97 -49.78 -39.58
N PRO A 55 -14.01 -48.91 -40.62
CA PRO A 55 -12.91 -49.00 -41.60
C PRO A 55 -12.53 -47.69 -42.33
N THR A 56 -11.22 -47.46 -42.42
CA THR A 56 -10.38 -47.05 -43.56
C THR A 56 -10.99 -46.28 -44.76
N HIS A 57 -10.34 -45.15 -45.10
CA HIS A 57 -9.96 -44.86 -46.49
C HIS A 57 -8.64 -44.08 -46.58
N THR A 58 -7.70 -44.68 -47.31
CA THR A 58 -6.36 -44.24 -47.71
C THR A 58 -6.39 -43.05 -48.68
N THR A 59 -5.35 -42.18 -48.71
CA THR A 59 -4.40 -42.03 -49.84
C THR A 59 -3.52 -40.75 -49.78
N ALA A 60 -2.20 -41.00 -49.77
CA ALA A 60 -1.05 -40.32 -50.39
C ALA A 60 -0.56 -38.90 -49.97
N CYS A 61 0.70 -38.90 -49.52
CA CYS A 61 1.71 -37.86 -49.75
C CYS A 61 2.31 -37.94 -51.17
N PRO A 62 3.15 -36.98 -51.56
CA PRO A 62 4.54 -37.37 -51.84
C PRO A 62 5.62 -36.39 -51.31
N ASP A 63 6.75 -36.99 -50.92
CA ASP A 63 8.18 -36.67 -51.13
C ASP A 63 8.64 -35.19 -51.26
N GLY A 64 9.77 -34.74 -50.71
CA GLY A 64 10.92 -35.40 -50.10
C GLY A 64 12.12 -34.42 -50.02
N ALA A 65 13.25 -34.93 -49.52
CA ALA A 65 14.63 -34.39 -49.55
C ALA A 65 15.17 -33.63 -48.30
N ALA A 66 15.62 -34.42 -47.32
CA ALA A 66 16.96 -34.49 -46.71
C ALA A 66 17.89 -33.25 -46.63
N SER A 67 18.48 -33.03 -45.44
CA SER A 67 19.96 -33.07 -45.26
C SER A 67 20.42 -33.03 -43.79
N ALA A 68 21.16 -34.07 -43.42
CA ALA A 68 22.33 -34.20 -42.54
C ALA A 68 22.41 -33.57 -41.13
N ALA A 69 22.67 -34.47 -40.17
CA ALA A 69 23.14 -34.24 -38.82
C ALA A 69 24.64 -33.89 -38.74
N SER A 70 25.03 -33.22 -37.66
CA SER A 70 26.32 -33.47 -37.00
C SER A 70 26.19 -33.27 -35.48
N ALA A 71 26.67 -34.27 -34.76
CA ALA A 71 26.77 -34.30 -33.31
C ALA A 71 28.08 -33.65 -32.85
N GLY A 72 28.03 -32.94 -31.73
CA GLY A 72 29.20 -32.47 -30.99
C GLY A 72 28.87 -32.31 -29.52
N LEU A 73 29.31 -33.24 -28.68
CA LEU A 73 29.35 -33.10 -27.23
C LEU A 73 30.48 -32.13 -26.85
N ALA A 74 30.15 -31.12 -26.05
CA ALA A 74 31.08 -30.50 -25.11
C ALA A 74 30.27 -29.90 -23.95
N GLY A 75 30.67 -30.22 -22.72
CA GLY A 75 29.93 -29.94 -21.50
C GLY A 75 30.19 -28.57 -20.87
N ALA A 76 29.53 -28.43 -19.70
CA ALA A 76 29.79 -27.47 -18.63
C ALA A 76 29.58 -25.98 -18.95
N ALA A 77 28.39 -25.49 -18.61
CA ALA A 77 28.20 -24.41 -17.63
C ALA A 77 26.69 -24.22 -17.42
N GLY A 78 26.21 -24.37 -16.19
CA GLY A 78 24.86 -23.94 -15.84
C GLY A 78 24.81 -22.41 -15.90
N GLU A 79 24.32 -21.88 -17.02
CA GLU A 79 23.80 -20.51 -17.08
C GLU A 79 22.44 -20.48 -16.39
N GLU A 80 22.42 -20.33 -15.07
CA GLU A 80 21.24 -19.82 -14.37
C GLU A 80 21.21 -18.30 -14.49
N GLY A 81 20.20 -17.75 -15.18
CA GLY A 81 19.96 -16.31 -15.15
C GLY A 81 19.06 -15.71 -16.22
N GLY A 82 18.60 -16.46 -17.23
CA GLY A 82 17.55 -16.01 -18.15
C GLY A 82 16.17 -16.15 -17.51
N GLY A 83 15.85 -15.31 -16.52
CA GLY A 83 14.54 -15.36 -15.87
C GLY A 83 13.46 -14.77 -16.78
N ASP A 84 12.53 -15.58 -17.26
CA ASP A 84 11.33 -15.14 -18.00
C ASP A 84 10.61 -13.96 -17.30
N ALA A 85 10.22 -12.93 -18.05
CA ALA A 85 9.55 -11.76 -17.48
C ALA A 85 8.26 -12.12 -16.70
N PHE A 86 7.90 -11.32 -15.69
CA PHE A 86 6.62 -11.49 -15.00
C PHE A 86 5.44 -11.17 -15.94
N ALA A 87 4.39 -11.99 -15.87
CA ALA A 87 3.13 -11.72 -16.57
C ALA A 87 2.08 -11.24 -15.56
N PHE A 88 1.34 -10.19 -15.91
CA PHE A 88 0.37 -9.54 -15.03
C PHE A 88 -1.05 -9.70 -15.57
N THR A 89 -2.00 -9.99 -14.67
CA THR A 89 -3.42 -10.08 -14.98
C THR A 89 -4.20 -9.13 -14.10
N HIS A 90 -4.98 -8.24 -14.71
CA HIS A 90 -5.78 -7.25 -13.98
C HIS A 90 -6.90 -7.93 -13.19
N VAL A 91 -6.99 -7.61 -11.90
CA VAL A 91 -8.04 -8.09 -10.99
C VAL A 91 -9.22 -7.11 -11.06
N ALA A 92 -10.00 -7.18 -12.12
CA ALA A 92 -11.09 -6.24 -12.40
C ALA A 92 -12.19 -6.20 -11.33
N SER A 93 -12.31 -7.24 -10.51
CA SER A 93 -13.26 -7.30 -9.38
C SER A 93 -12.82 -6.49 -8.17
N TRP A 94 -11.56 -6.06 -8.12
CA TRP A 94 -11.02 -5.29 -6.99
C TRP A 94 -11.08 -3.79 -7.28
N GLN A 95 -11.56 -3.06 -6.29
CA GLN A 95 -11.53 -1.60 -6.20
C GLN A 95 -11.37 -1.25 -4.72
N PRO A 96 -10.53 -0.26 -4.35
CA PRO A 96 -10.39 0.13 -2.95
C PRO A 96 -11.71 0.73 -2.45
N SER A 97 -11.99 0.55 -1.15
CA SER A 97 -13.19 1.03 -0.46
C SER A 97 -13.45 2.51 -0.72
N CYS A 98 -12.41 3.34 -0.71
CA CYS A 98 -12.52 4.78 -0.94
C CYS A 98 -13.03 5.16 -2.34
N LEU A 99 -12.83 4.29 -3.35
CA LEU A 99 -13.35 4.47 -4.70
C LEU A 99 -14.66 3.71 -4.96
N LYS A 100 -15.10 2.88 -4.01
CA LYS A 100 -16.34 2.08 -4.11
C LYS A 100 -17.49 2.73 -3.36
N ASP A 101 -17.22 3.17 -2.12
CA ASP A 101 -18.21 3.74 -1.23
C ASP A 101 -18.69 5.12 -1.73
N LYS A 102 -19.99 5.36 -1.67
CA LYS A 102 -20.60 6.57 -2.24
C LYS A 102 -20.21 7.82 -1.46
N ASP A 103 -20.23 7.73 -0.14
CA ASP A 103 -19.99 8.88 0.74
C ASP A 103 -18.50 9.24 0.72
N THR A 104 -17.63 8.24 0.73
CA THR A 104 -16.19 8.43 0.57
C THR A 104 -15.84 9.02 -0.80
N ARG A 105 -16.49 8.60 -1.88
CA ARG A 105 -16.30 9.23 -3.21
C ARG A 105 -16.74 10.68 -3.23
N ALA A 106 -17.80 11.05 -2.52
CA ALA A 106 -18.22 12.44 -2.39
C ALA A 106 -17.15 13.26 -1.66
N LEU A 107 -16.53 12.70 -0.61
CA LEU A 107 -15.37 13.31 0.04
C LEU A 107 -14.17 13.44 -0.91
N LEU A 108 -13.81 12.40 -1.66
CA LEU A 108 -12.70 12.49 -2.62
C LEU A 108 -12.95 13.53 -3.72
N ALA A 109 -14.19 13.67 -4.19
CA ALA A 109 -14.57 14.72 -5.13
C ALA A 109 -14.44 16.11 -4.48
N LYS A 110 -14.93 16.27 -3.25
CA LYS A 110 -14.78 17.49 -2.45
C LYS A 110 -13.30 17.85 -2.24
N TRP A 111 -12.45 16.87 -1.98
CA TRP A 111 -11.01 17.04 -1.78
C TRP A 111 -10.22 17.17 -3.09
N GLY A 112 -10.87 17.25 -4.25
CA GLY A 112 -10.21 17.49 -5.54
C GLY A 112 -9.42 16.29 -6.09
N MET A 113 -9.73 15.07 -5.65
CA MET A 113 -9.06 13.82 -6.06
C MET A 113 -9.93 12.88 -6.90
N GLY A 114 -11.23 13.16 -7.04
CA GLY A 114 -12.21 12.23 -7.64
C GLY A 114 -11.80 11.61 -8.98
N ASP A 115 -11.27 12.43 -9.91
CA ASP A 115 -10.87 11.98 -11.25
C ASP A 115 -9.34 11.79 -11.40
N SER A 116 -8.58 12.17 -10.37
CA SER A 116 -7.11 12.10 -10.37
C SER A 116 -6.60 10.81 -9.73
N LEU A 117 -7.32 10.31 -8.72
CA LEU A 117 -6.95 9.09 -8.01
C LEU A 117 -7.32 7.84 -8.82
N VAL A 118 -6.31 7.09 -9.23
CA VAL A 118 -6.44 5.81 -9.91
C VAL A 118 -5.75 4.73 -9.08
N ALA A 119 -6.46 3.62 -8.84
CA ALA A 119 -5.90 2.45 -8.19
C ALA A 119 -6.25 1.18 -8.96
N ALA A 120 -5.27 0.31 -9.18
CA ALA A 120 -5.46 -0.95 -9.90
C ALA A 120 -4.69 -2.09 -9.23
N LYS A 121 -5.27 -3.29 -9.23
CA LYS A 121 -4.66 -4.50 -8.65
C LYS A 121 -4.45 -5.55 -9.72
N PHE A 122 -3.32 -6.23 -9.64
CA PHE A 122 -2.87 -7.24 -10.60
C PHE A 122 -2.41 -8.48 -9.85
N SER A 123 -2.75 -9.66 -10.36
CA SER A 123 -2.07 -10.90 -9.97
C SER A 123 -0.88 -11.14 -10.90
N PHE A 124 0.20 -11.69 -10.38
CA PHE A 124 1.39 -12.01 -11.18
C PHE A 124 1.72 -13.51 -11.17
N SER A 125 2.24 -14.01 -12.31
CA SER A 125 2.36 -15.45 -12.58
C SER A 125 3.37 -16.20 -11.71
N ARG A 126 4.54 -15.60 -11.49
CA ARG A 126 5.70 -16.23 -10.82
C ARG A 126 5.76 -15.83 -9.34
N ARG A 127 6.43 -16.62 -8.50
CA ARG A 127 6.68 -16.20 -7.11
C ARG A 127 7.78 -15.16 -7.06
N LEU A 128 7.50 -14.00 -6.50
CA LEU A 128 8.51 -13.06 -6.04
C LEU A 128 9.02 -13.53 -4.67
N ARG A 129 10.33 -13.42 -4.44
CA ARG A 129 10.95 -13.74 -3.15
C ARG A 129 11.96 -12.66 -2.80
N LEU A 130 11.53 -11.70 -2.00
CA LEU A 130 12.38 -10.61 -1.56
C LEU A 130 13.29 -11.07 -0.42
N PRO A 131 14.59 -10.71 -0.41
CA PRO A 131 15.49 -11.03 0.67
C PRO A 131 15.13 -10.18 1.89
N GLN A 132 14.87 -10.84 3.02
CA GLN A 132 14.47 -10.16 4.28
C GLN A 132 15.61 -10.01 5.30
N ARG A 133 16.78 -10.59 5.04
CA ARG A 133 17.93 -10.52 5.98
C ARG A 133 18.69 -9.21 5.83
N GLU A 134 19.09 -8.64 6.97
CA GLU A 134 20.05 -7.53 7.04
C GLU A 134 21.31 -7.84 6.20
N GLY A 135 21.82 -6.82 5.52
CA GLY A 135 22.95 -6.95 4.58
C GLY A 135 22.58 -7.44 3.17
N ARG A 136 21.29 -7.64 2.85
CA ARG A 136 20.81 -7.96 1.50
C ARG A 136 19.96 -6.86 0.85
N ALA A 137 20.06 -5.63 1.34
CA ALA A 137 19.30 -4.49 0.85
C ALA A 137 19.50 -4.24 -0.66
N GLU A 138 20.74 -4.36 -1.15
CA GLU A 138 21.05 -4.19 -2.58
C GLU A 138 20.38 -5.27 -3.44
N ALA A 139 20.43 -6.54 -3.01
CA ALA A 139 19.76 -7.64 -3.71
C ALA A 139 18.23 -7.49 -3.70
N ARG A 140 17.66 -7.01 -2.57
CA ARG A 140 16.24 -6.67 -2.45
C ARG A 140 15.86 -5.58 -3.44
N LYS A 141 16.59 -4.47 -3.46
CA LYS A 141 16.39 -3.36 -4.39
C LYS A 141 16.51 -3.81 -5.85
N ALA A 142 17.50 -4.64 -6.18
CA ALA A 142 17.69 -5.15 -7.53
C ALA A 142 16.52 -6.05 -8.00
N GLN A 143 16.05 -6.96 -7.14
CA GLN A 143 14.90 -7.82 -7.45
C GLN A 143 13.59 -7.04 -7.57
N LEU A 144 13.36 -6.09 -6.67
CA LEU A 144 12.19 -5.23 -6.71
C LEU A 144 12.20 -4.33 -7.95
N GLY A 145 13.36 -3.75 -8.28
CA GLY A 145 13.54 -2.96 -9.50
C GLY A 145 13.29 -3.77 -10.77
N ALA A 146 13.76 -5.02 -10.84
CA ALA A 146 13.48 -5.91 -11.97
C ALA A 146 11.98 -6.24 -12.07
N PHE A 147 11.33 -6.57 -10.96
CA PHE A 147 9.89 -6.84 -10.91
C PHE A 147 9.06 -5.63 -11.34
N LEU A 148 9.37 -4.44 -10.82
CA LEU A 148 8.68 -3.20 -11.18
C LEU A 148 8.94 -2.83 -12.64
N ARG A 149 10.15 -3.03 -13.16
CA ARG A 149 10.45 -2.82 -14.58
C ARG A 149 9.58 -3.70 -15.48
N ASP A 150 9.40 -4.97 -15.12
CA ASP A 150 8.54 -5.89 -15.87
C ASP A 150 7.08 -5.42 -15.80
N ALA A 151 6.59 -5.03 -14.61
CA ALA A 151 5.25 -4.48 -14.42
C ALA A 151 5.03 -3.21 -15.25
N LEU A 152 5.98 -2.27 -15.23
CA LEU A 152 5.90 -1.01 -15.97
C LEU A 152 6.12 -1.18 -17.48
N ASN A 153 6.51 -2.35 -17.97
CA ASN A 153 6.54 -2.67 -19.39
C ASN A 153 5.33 -3.51 -19.84
N ASP A 154 4.58 -4.12 -18.92
CA ASP A 154 3.41 -4.93 -19.21
C ASP A 154 2.24 -4.07 -19.75
N ALA A 155 1.64 -4.52 -20.85
CA ALA A 155 0.57 -3.79 -21.53
C ALA A 155 -0.74 -3.72 -20.71
N THR A 156 -1.02 -4.74 -19.89
CA THR A 156 -2.18 -4.78 -19.01
C THR A 156 -2.05 -3.73 -17.92
N VAL A 157 -0.86 -3.58 -17.34
CA VAL A 157 -0.56 -2.58 -16.30
C VAL A 157 -0.67 -1.17 -16.87
N LYS A 158 -0.03 -0.90 -18.02
CA LYS A 158 -0.07 0.43 -18.67
C LYS A 158 -1.47 0.90 -19.04
N ARG A 159 -2.35 -0.04 -19.43
CA ARG A 159 -3.74 0.29 -19.78
C ARG A 159 -4.58 0.68 -18.56
N ALA A 160 -4.24 0.17 -17.38
CA ALA A 160 -5.01 0.37 -16.17
C ALA A 160 -4.57 1.60 -15.36
N VAL A 161 -3.31 2.05 -15.49
CA VAL A 161 -2.79 3.22 -14.74
C VAL A 161 -2.08 4.20 -15.69
N PRO A 162 -2.53 5.47 -15.77
CA PRO A 162 -1.98 6.48 -16.68
C PRO A 162 -0.69 7.12 -16.14
N LEU A 163 0.34 6.32 -15.93
CA LEU A 163 1.64 6.80 -15.42
C LEU A 163 2.26 7.83 -16.36
N GLY A 164 2.81 8.91 -15.82
CA GLY A 164 3.48 9.98 -16.58
C GLY A 164 2.56 11.08 -17.12
N GLY A 165 1.26 11.03 -16.82
CA GLY A 165 0.29 12.03 -17.27
C GLY A 165 -0.75 12.35 -16.22
N THR A 166 -1.86 12.89 -16.67
CA THR A 166 -3.10 13.01 -15.90
C THR A 166 -4.18 12.24 -16.67
N SER A 167 -5.27 11.87 -16.00
CA SER A 167 -6.44 11.29 -16.66
C SER A 167 -6.94 12.18 -17.82
N SER A 168 -6.73 13.50 -17.74
CA SER A 168 -7.09 14.48 -18.77
C SER A 168 -6.10 14.63 -19.93
N THR A 169 -4.80 14.42 -19.73
CA THR A 169 -3.79 14.59 -20.79
C THR A 169 -3.57 13.31 -21.61
N GLY A 170 -3.95 12.14 -21.07
CA GLY A 170 -3.80 10.85 -21.74
C GLY A 170 -2.33 10.47 -22.00
N ALA A 171 -1.38 11.21 -21.44
CA ALA A 171 0.04 10.90 -21.54
C ALA A 171 0.33 9.65 -20.71
N THR A 172 0.97 8.67 -21.33
CA THR A 172 1.40 7.43 -20.67
C THR A 172 2.90 7.27 -20.80
N LEU A 173 3.50 6.62 -19.81
CA LEU A 173 4.91 6.29 -19.78
C LEU A 173 5.32 5.55 -21.06
N ALA A 174 6.44 5.98 -21.65
CA ALA A 174 6.94 5.42 -22.90
C ALA A 174 7.25 3.90 -22.76
N ALA A 175 7.29 3.19 -23.88
CA ALA A 175 7.72 1.80 -23.90
C ALA A 175 9.22 1.65 -23.63
N GLY A 176 9.66 0.47 -23.18
CA GLY A 176 11.06 0.14 -23.01
C GLY A 176 11.68 0.79 -21.77
N VAL A 177 11.01 0.66 -20.62
CA VAL A 177 11.59 1.02 -19.32
C VAL A 177 12.78 0.09 -19.07
N THR A 178 13.97 0.64 -18.90
CA THR A 178 15.20 -0.13 -18.62
C THR A 178 15.49 -0.18 -17.12
N GLU A 179 15.09 0.84 -16.37
CA GLU A 179 15.30 0.97 -14.92
C GLU A 179 14.13 1.73 -14.28
N VAL A 180 13.80 1.38 -13.04
CA VAL A 180 12.81 2.07 -12.21
C VAL A 180 13.52 2.69 -11.02
N VAL A 181 13.30 3.98 -10.79
CA VAL A 181 13.80 4.72 -9.63
C VAL A 181 12.67 4.82 -8.61
N PHE A 182 12.92 4.28 -7.42
CA PHE A 182 11.96 4.19 -6.33
C PHE A 182 12.65 4.23 -4.96
N SER A 183 11.88 4.56 -3.92
CA SER A 183 12.22 4.43 -2.50
C SER A 183 11.31 3.39 -1.85
N GLU A 184 11.82 2.65 -0.86
CA GLU A 184 10.98 1.76 -0.06
C GLU A 184 10.24 2.57 1.01
N LEU A 185 8.97 2.23 1.23
CA LEU A 185 8.15 2.81 2.29
C LEU A 185 8.11 1.83 3.47
N ALA A 186 8.14 2.38 4.68
CA ALA A 186 7.86 1.60 5.87
C ALA A 186 6.39 1.17 5.88
N VAL A 187 6.13 -0.07 6.28
CA VAL A 187 4.77 -0.62 6.40
C VAL A 187 4.69 -1.37 7.73
N THR A 188 4.88 -0.64 8.81
CA THR A 188 5.07 -1.19 10.16
C THR A 188 3.90 -0.89 11.09
N LYS A 189 3.14 0.18 10.85
CA LYS A 189 2.09 0.63 11.78
C LYS A 189 0.79 -0.12 11.53
N THR A 190 0.24 -0.71 12.60
CA THR A 190 -1.03 -1.46 12.57
C THR A 190 -2.15 -0.79 13.37
N SER A 191 -1.91 0.42 13.91
CA SER A 191 -2.84 1.16 14.76
C SER A 191 -2.99 2.61 14.31
N MET A 192 -4.22 3.14 14.36
CA MET A 192 -4.50 4.56 14.09
C MET A 192 -3.96 5.49 15.20
N SER A 193 -3.58 4.93 16.35
CA SER A 193 -2.96 5.68 17.46
C SER A 193 -1.65 6.36 17.06
N PHE A 194 -1.09 6.01 15.90
CA PHE A 194 0.01 6.75 15.28
C PHE A 194 -0.29 8.26 15.16
N PHE A 195 -1.56 8.63 14.98
CA PHE A 195 -2.02 10.01 14.84
C PHE A 195 -2.44 10.68 16.17
N ASP A 196 -2.37 10.00 17.31
CA ASP A 196 -2.77 10.57 18.62
C ASP A 196 -1.99 11.86 18.97
N ARG A 197 -0.78 12.01 18.41
CA ARG A 197 0.05 13.21 18.53
C ARG A 197 -0.60 14.49 18.00
N LEU A 198 -1.54 14.39 17.05
CA LEU A 198 -2.28 15.56 16.54
C LEU A 198 -3.11 16.23 17.65
N GLU A 199 -3.65 15.43 18.56
CA GLU A 199 -4.36 15.93 19.74
C GLU A 199 -3.36 16.42 20.81
N ALA A 200 -2.25 15.69 21.01
CA ALA A 200 -1.23 16.05 22.00
C ALA A 200 -0.56 17.42 21.73
N GLU A 201 -0.32 17.74 20.45
CA GLU A 201 0.26 19.02 20.02
C GLU A 201 -0.80 20.13 19.82
N GLY A 202 -2.07 19.84 20.09
CA GLY A 202 -3.15 20.83 20.00
C GLY A 202 -3.54 21.25 18.58
N ILE A 203 -3.08 20.53 17.55
CA ILE A 203 -3.52 20.68 16.16
C ILE A 203 -4.99 20.30 16.01
N VAL A 204 -5.43 19.32 16.80
CA VAL A 204 -6.82 18.87 16.87
C VAL A 204 -7.38 19.05 18.28
N HIS A 205 -8.54 19.68 18.38
CA HIS A 205 -9.25 19.91 19.63
C HIS A 205 -10.34 18.87 19.90
N GLY A 206 -10.32 18.37 21.14
CA GLY A 206 -11.22 17.32 21.63
C GLY A 206 -10.93 15.95 21.01
N PRO A 207 -11.58 14.89 21.51
CA PRO A 207 -11.20 13.53 21.19
C PRO A 207 -11.38 13.23 19.70
N MET A 208 -10.29 12.79 19.05
CA MET A 208 -10.30 12.42 17.64
C MET A 208 -11.17 11.19 17.37
N TRP A 209 -11.18 10.25 18.30
CA TRP A 209 -11.95 9.01 18.24
C TRP A 209 -13.23 9.14 19.08
N ALA A 210 -14.31 8.49 18.64
CA ALA A 210 -15.54 8.44 19.42
C ALA A 210 -15.29 7.60 20.68
N THR A 211 -15.41 8.21 21.86
CA THR A 211 -15.50 7.49 23.13
C THR A 211 -16.85 6.78 23.17
N GLY A 212 -16.86 5.47 22.93
CA GLY A 212 -18.05 4.65 23.09
C GLY A 212 -18.51 4.61 24.55
N THR A 213 -19.31 5.59 24.95
CA THR A 213 -20.20 5.54 26.12
C THR A 213 -21.53 6.15 25.73
N THR A 214 -22.38 5.35 25.08
CA THR A 214 -23.83 5.58 25.12
C THR A 214 -24.34 5.02 26.45
N GLY A 215 -24.51 5.91 27.41
CA GLY A 215 -25.39 5.74 28.55
C GLY A 215 -26.17 7.04 28.71
N ASP A 216 -27.48 6.95 28.52
CA ASP A 216 -28.49 7.94 28.89
C ASP A 216 -28.66 9.17 27.97
N ASP A 217 -29.61 9.04 27.04
CA ASP A 217 -30.67 9.99 26.63
C ASP A 217 -30.39 11.50 26.42
N HIS A 218 -29.14 11.94 26.33
CA HIS A 218 -28.78 13.27 25.81
C HIS A 218 -28.10 13.14 24.45
N GLU A 219 -28.91 13.20 23.40
CA GLU A 219 -28.53 13.20 21.97
C GLU A 219 -27.72 14.46 21.56
N GLU A 220 -27.37 15.35 22.50
CA GLU A 220 -26.64 16.59 22.27
C GLU A 220 -25.13 16.52 22.57
N ASP A 221 -24.61 15.45 23.18
CA ASP A 221 -23.18 15.33 23.55
C ASP A 221 -22.38 14.35 22.65
N ALA A 222 -22.96 13.97 21.50
CA ALA A 222 -22.24 13.31 20.40
C ALA A 222 -21.26 14.27 19.67
N GLY A 223 -21.13 15.51 20.13
CA GLY A 223 -20.39 16.57 19.45
C GLY A 223 -19.55 17.44 20.38
N ALA A 224 -18.23 17.20 20.40
CA ALA A 224 -17.19 18.21 20.63
C ALA A 224 -15.79 17.57 20.54
N GLY A 225 -15.39 17.06 19.38
CA GLY A 225 -14.04 16.50 19.24
C GLY A 225 -13.61 16.29 17.80
N GLY A 226 -12.30 16.33 17.58
CA GLY A 226 -11.71 16.22 16.24
C GLY A 226 -11.67 17.53 15.46
N THR A 227 -11.98 18.68 16.06
CA THR A 227 -11.97 19.98 15.37
C THR A 227 -10.55 20.43 15.08
N ILE A 228 -10.24 20.77 13.83
CA ILE A 228 -8.89 21.17 13.43
C ILE A 228 -8.68 22.65 13.75
N LYS A 229 -7.56 22.98 14.40
CA LYS A 229 -7.18 24.35 14.76
C LYS A 229 -6.98 25.20 13.50
N LYS A 230 -7.68 26.33 13.43
CA LYS A 230 -7.65 27.27 12.30
C LYS A 230 -6.47 28.22 12.38
N GLN A 231 -5.99 28.65 11.22
CA GLN A 231 -4.94 29.67 11.11
C GLN A 231 -5.19 30.60 9.92
N PHE A 232 -4.32 31.58 9.74
CA PHE A 232 -4.33 32.42 8.55
C PHE A 232 -3.83 31.67 7.33
N ASP A 233 -4.30 32.07 6.15
CA ASP A 233 -3.94 31.45 4.88
C ASP A 233 -2.43 31.52 4.62
N VAL A 234 -1.81 30.33 4.51
CA VAL A 234 -0.44 30.13 4.04
C VAL A 234 -0.51 29.31 2.77
N VAL A 235 0.28 29.67 1.75
CA VAL A 235 0.36 28.90 0.49
C VAL A 235 1.72 28.23 0.41
N VAL A 236 1.73 26.89 0.33
CA VAL A 236 2.94 26.07 0.22
C VAL A 236 2.82 25.15 -0.98
N ASP A 237 3.74 25.27 -1.95
CA ASP A 237 3.82 24.41 -3.14
C ASP A 237 2.48 24.18 -3.87
N GLY A 238 1.65 25.22 -3.93
CA GLY A 238 0.34 25.20 -4.58
C GLY A 238 -0.82 24.71 -3.70
N VAL A 239 -0.59 24.43 -2.42
CA VAL A 239 -1.59 24.08 -1.41
C VAL A 239 -1.88 25.30 -0.54
N THR A 240 -3.15 25.69 -0.43
CA THR A 240 -3.59 26.67 0.57
C THR A 240 -3.88 25.95 1.88
N CYS A 241 -3.17 26.34 2.94
CA CYS A 241 -3.30 25.89 4.31
C CYS A 241 -4.05 26.97 5.10
N GLN A 242 -5.26 26.64 5.58
CA GLN A 242 -6.08 27.52 6.42
C GLN A 242 -6.29 26.95 7.84
N ASP A 243 -5.60 25.85 8.13
CA ASP A 243 -5.63 25.14 9.39
C ASP A 243 -4.26 24.54 9.67
N GLU A 244 -3.99 24.25 10.95
CA GLU A 244 -2.67 23.78 11.39
C GLU A 244 -2.36 22.36 10.94
N LEU A 245 -3.38 21.54 10.66
CA LEU A 245 -3.15 20.18 10.19
C LEU A 245 -2.57 20.17 8.78
N ARG A 246 -3.16 20.94 7.85
CA ARG A 246 -2.66 21.05 6.48
C ARG A 246 -1.27 21.66 6.44
N ASP A 247 -1.01 22.69 7.26
CA ASP A 247 0.30 23.31 7.36
C ASP A 247 1.34 22.37 7.96
N ALA A 248 1.02 21.67 9.05
CA ALA A 248 1.91 20.66 9.64
C ALA A 248 2.32 19.54 8.67
N LEU A 249 1.48 19.24 7.66
CA LEU A 249 1.75 18.19 6.67
C LEU A 249 2.35 18.73 5.35
N ALA A 250 2.23 20.02 5.09
CA ALA A 250 2.64 20.65 3.83
C ALA A 250 3.88 21.51 3.96
N ASN A 251 4.01 22.23 5.06
CA ASN A 251 4.97 23.30 5.26
C ASN A 251 6.20 22.79 6.02
N PRO A 252 7.38 22.70 5.36
CA PRO A 252 8.60 22.29 6.03
C PRO A 252 9.14 23.34 7.03
N ASP A 253 8.55 24.55 7.06
CA ASP A 253 8.98 25.66 7.92
C ASP A 253 7.96 26.00 9.03
N THR A 254 6.97 25.13 9.28
CA THR A 254 5.96 25.31 10.32
C THR A 254 6.52 25.14 11.74
N GLU A 255 5.79 25.61 12.75
CA GLU A 255 6.14 25.37 14.16
C GLU A 255 5.99 23.90 14.56
N HIS A 256 5.23 23.13 13.77
CA HIS A 256 5.00 21.69 13.94
C HIS A 256 6.02 20.82 13.18
N VAL A 257 7.12 21.41 12.68
CA VAL A 257 8.32 20.63 12.33
C VAL A 257 8.74 19.92 13.62
N GLY A 258 8.68 18.61 13.64
CA GLY A 258 8.62 17.84 14.87
C GLY A 258 7.71 16.65 14.74
N LEU A 259 6.55 16.91 14.14
CA LEU A 259 5.36 16.14 14.44
C LEU A 259 5.50 14.69 14.00
N PHE A 260 6.20 14.44 12.91
CA PHE A 260 6.52 13.10 12.40
C PHE A 260 8.01 13.00 12.04
N ASP A 261 8.87 13.60 12.87
CA ASP A 261 10.26 13.95 12.54
C ASP A 261 11.27 12.81 12.35
N GLU A 262 10.84 11.57 12.54
CA GLU A 262 11.66 10.45 12.14
C GLU A 262 11.44 10.25 10.63
N GLU A 263 12.50 10.35 9.81
CA GLU A 263 12.46 10.07 8.36
C GLU A 263 11.72 8.74 8.06
N GLU A 264 11.83 7.78 8.98
CA GLU A 264 11.11 6.51 8.97
C GLU A 264 9.58 6.65 9.13
N GLU A 265 9.10 7.58 9.96
CA GLU A 265 7.68 7.88 10.17
C GLU A 265 7.07 8.60 8.97
N GLU A 266 7.77 9.56 8.37
CA GLU A 266 7.33 10.15 7.10
C GLU A 266 7.35 9.12 5.96
N ALA A 267 8.27 8.15 6.00
CA ALA A 267 8.32 7.04 5.04
C ALA A 267 7.26 5.96 5.30
N GLU A 268 6.47 6.04 6.37
CA GLU A 268 5.42 5.08 6.66
C GLU A 268 4.23 5.24 5.69
N LEU A 269 3.82 4.14 5.04
CA LEU A 269 2.71 4.14 4.10
C LEU A 269 1.41 4.66 4.76
N LEU A 270 1.19 4.37 6.04
CA LEU A 270 0.02 4.87 6.79
C LEU A 270 0.01 6.41 6.84
N PHE A 271 1.16 7.02 7.13
CA PHE A 271 1.33 8.47 7.11
C PHE A 271 1.10 9.03 5.71
N ARG A 272 1.71 8.42 4.69
CA ARG A 272 1.59 8.84 3.28
C ARG A 272 0.12 8.83 2.80
N VAL A 273 -0.65 7.81 3.18
CA VAL A 273 -2.09 7.71 2.90
C VAL A 273 -2.86 8.84 3.59
N PHE A 274 -2.62 9.09 4.88
CA PHE A 274 -3.26 10.18 5.61
C PHE A 274 -2.96 11.55 5.01
N ARG A 275 -1.67 11.81 4.78
CA ARG A 275 -1.20 13.05 4.16
C ARG A 275 -1.86 13.30 2.80
N GLN A 276 -1.94 12.30 1.93
CA GLN A 276 -2.60 12.44 0.63
C GLN A 276 -4.05 12.94 0.75
N PHE A 277 -4.81 12.42 1.72
CA PHE A 277 -6.20 12.81 1.90
C PHE A 277 -6.38 14.19 2.53
N VAL A 278 -5.54 14.54 3.51
CA VAL A 278 -5.58 15.86 4.14
C VAL A 278 -5.20 16.96 3.16
N ILE A 279 -4.13 16.76 2.38
CA ILE A 279 -3.69 17.74 1.38
C ILE A 279 -4.71 17.84 0.25
N GLY A 280 -5.14 16.70 -0.30
CA GLY A 280 -6.05 16.62 -1.43
C GLY A 280 -5.42 17.07 -2.75
N GLY A 281 -6.26 17.43 -3.71
CA GLY A 281 -5.86 18.04 -4.98
C GLY A 281 -5.81 19.58 -4.90
N SER A 282 -5.46 20.23 -6.01
CA SER A 282 -5.33 21.69 -6.08
C SER A 282 -6.62 22.48 -5.84
N MET A 283 -7.78 21.84 -5.98
CA MET A 283 -9.11 22.39 -5.70
C MET A 283 -9.74 21.78 -4.44
N CYS A 284 -8.92 21.33 -3.50
CA CYS A 284 -9.39 20.68 -2.27
C CYS A 284 -10.27 21.63 -1.44
N GLN A 285 -11.51 21.20 -1.18
CA GLN A 285 -12.36 21.78 -0.15
C GLN A 285 -12.17 20.94 1.12
N TRP A 286 -11.37 21.44 2.06
CA TRP A 286 -10.97 20.70 3.26
C TRP A 286 -12.14 20.46 4.25
N GLU A 287 -11.84 19.71 5.30
CA GLU A 287 -12.74 19.50 6.44
C GLU A 287 -12.32 20.38 7.61
N ASP A 288 -13.29 20.77 8.44
CA ASP A 288 -13.02 21.40 9.74
C ASP A 288 -12.81 20.36 10.85
N ASN A 289 -13.08 19.08 10.56
CA ASN A 289 -12.96 17.97 11.48
C ASN A 289 -12.03 16.89 10.89
N VAL A 290 -11.17 16.28 11.73
CA VAL A 290 -10.18 15.29 11.29
C VAL A 290 -10.77 13.89 11.02
N ARG A 291 -11.94 13.59 11.59
CA ARG A 291 -12.55 12.25 11.56
C ARG A 291 -12.79 11.70 10.14
N PRO A 292 -13.29 12.47 9.16
CA PRO A 292 -13.43 12.00 7.79
C PRO A 292 -12.09 11.55 7.20
N TYR A 293 -11.00 12.29 7.45
CA TYR A 293 -9.67 11.89 6.99
C TYR A 293 -9.23 10.57 7.64
N LEU A 294 -9.34 10.45 8.96
CA LEU A 294 -8.96 9.23 9.68
C LEU A 294 -9.75 8.00 9.21
N ALA A 295 -11.06 8.14 9.00
CA ALA A 295 -11.92 7.06 8.53
C ALA A 295 -11.50 6.55 7.13
N VAL A 296 -11.29 7.48 6.19
CA VAL A 296 -10.90 7.15 4.81
C VAL A 296 -9.47 6.61 4.75
N THR A 297 -8.55 7.14 5.56
CA THR A 297 -7.19 6.59 5.73
C THR A 297 -7.24 5.15 6.22
N GLN A 298 -8.02 4.87 7.27
CA GLN A 298 -8.08 3.54 7.86
C GLN A 298 -8.63 2.50 6.87
N SER A 299 -9.72 2.84 6.15
CA SER A 299 -10.30 1.92 5.15
C SER A 299 -9.35 1.71 3.97
N THR A 300 -8.71 2.78 3.48
CA THR A 300 -7.76 2.72 2.37
C THR A 300 -6.53 1.89 2.73
N TYR A 301 -5.94 2.11 3.92
CA TYR A 301 -4.77 1.36 4.36
C TYR A 301 -5.08 -0.14 4.45
N ARG A 302 -6.26 -0.52 4.98
CA ARG A 302 -6.74 -1.92 5.00
C ARG A 302 -6.85 -2.56 3.62
N ASP A 303 -7.21 -1.80 2.59
CA ASP A 303 -7.31 -2.32 1.22
C ASP A 303 -5.94 -2.53 0.56
N LEU A 304 -4.96 -1.73 0.97
CA LEU A 304 -3.60 -1.74 0.43
C LEU A 304 -2.75 -2.84 1.03
N VAL A 305 -2.82 -3.03 2.36
CA VAL A 305 -1.90 -3.94 3.07
C VAL A 305 -2.57 -5.22 3.53
N SER A 306 -1.78 -6.29 3.59
CA SER A 306 -2.15 -7.58 4.18
C SER A 306 -1.43 -7.77 5.51
N VAL A 307 -2.12 -8.27 6.52
CA VAL A 307 -1.51 -8.69 7.80
C VAL A 307 -1.63 -10.19 8.02
N ALA A 308 -0.74 -10.72 8.84
CA ALA A 308 -0.86 -12.06 9.40
C ALA A 308 -0.40 -12.06 10.86
N LYS A 309 -0.92 -13.00 11.65
CA LYS A 309 -0.43 -13.23 13.01
C LYS A 309 0.96 -13.84 12.94
N HIS A 310 1.89 -13.30 13.73
CA HIS A 310 3.22 -13.87 13.86
C HIS A 310 3.11 -15.23 14.58
N PRO A 311 3.66 -16.33 14.03
CA PRO A 311 3.41 -17.69 14.52
C PRO A 311 3.77 -17.93 16.00
N HIS A 312 4.73 -17.16 16.53
CA HIS A 312 5.24 -17.35 17.89
C HIS A 312 4.73 -16.32 18.89
N THR A 313 4.41 -15.11 18.45
CA THR A 313 4.05 -13.98 19.34
C THR A 313 2.57 -13.65 19.29
N GLY A 314 1.83 -14.15 18.29
CA GLY A 314 0.42 -13.82 18.07
C GLY A 314 0.17 -12.38 17.62
N GLN A 315 1.19 -11.53 17.59
CA GLN A 315 1.09 -10.14 17.17
C GLN A 315 0.84 -10.04 15.67
N LEU A 316 0.01 -9.09 15.26
CA LEU A 316 -0.24 -8.82 13.85
C LEU A 316 1.00 -8.17 13.23
N VAL A 317 1.45 -8.73 12.11
CA VAL A 317 2.58 -8.22 11.33
C VAL A 317 2.13 -8.02 9.89
N VAL A 318 2.51 -6.89 9.30
CA VAL A 318 2.24 -6.60 7.88
C VAL A 318 3.12 -7.48 6.99
N LYS A 319 2.53 -8.02 5.93
CA LYS A 319 3.20 -8.88 4.93
C LYS A 319 3.48 -8.17 3.61
N SER A 320 2.83 -7.04 3.37
CA SER A 320 3.00 -6.27 2.15
C SER A 320 4.31 -5.48 2.18
N THR A 321 4.94 -5.35 1.03
CA THR A 321 6.04 -4.42 0.77
C THR A 321 5.51 -3.26 -0.03
N ALA A 322 5.82 -2.02 0.35
CA ALA A 322 5.42 -0.84 -0.41
C ALA A 322 6.63 -0.05 -0.88
N VAL A 323 6.53 0.51 -2.08
CA VAL A 323 7.50 1.46 -2.62
C VAL A 323 6.81 2.67 -3.22
N GLU A 324 7.52 3.79 -3.23
CA GLU A 324 7.15 4.98 -3.96
C GLU A 324 7.92 5.05 -5.28
N LEU A 325 7.18 5.05 -6.39
CA LEU A 325 7.72 5.21 -7.73
C LEU A 325 7.98 6.68 -7.99
N GLN A 326 9.20 7.02 -8.40
CA GLN A 326 9.61 8.41 -8.60
C GLN A 326 9.87 8.71 -10.09
N ALA A 327 10.64 7.84 -10.74
CA ALA A 327 11.01 8.00 -12.13
C ALA A 327 11.33 6.66 -12.78
N VAL A 328 11.45 6.68 -14.10
CA VAL A 328 11.97 5.58 -14.90
C VAL A 328 13.09 6.05 -15.80
N ARG A 329 13.88 5.10 -16.30
CA ARG A 329 14.84 5.33 -17.37
C ARG A 329 14.48 4.58 -18.64
N HIS A 330 14.77 5.23 -19.76
CA HIS A 330 14.73 4.68 -21.11
C HIS A 330 16.12 4.82 -21.72
N GLY A 331 16.98 3.81 -21.50
CA GLY A 331 18.41 3.94 -21.79
C GLY A 331 19.02 5.06 -20.95
N THR A 332 19.45 6.15 -21.60
CA THR A 332 20.06 7.31 -20.92
C THR A 332 19.07 8.38 -20.47
N ARG A 333 17.82 8.36 -20.97
CA ARG A 333 16.80 9.38 -20.62
C ARG A 333 16.09 9.02 -19.33
N ARG A 334 15.85 10.01 -18.46
CA ARG A 334 15.04 9.89 -17.25
C ARG A 334 13.69 10.58 -17.46
N SER A 335 12.60 9.95 -17.03
CA SER A 335 11.25 10.50 -17.07
C SER A 335 10.56 10.26 -15.74
N THR A 336 9.85 11.25 -15.20
CA THR A 336 9.08 11.13 -13.96
C THR A 336 7.85 10.25 -14.18
N VAL A 337 7.40 9.55 -13.14
CA VAL A 337 6.14 8.79 -13.21
C VAL A 337 4.92 9.67 -12.93
N LEU A 338 5.15 10.87 -12.37
CA LEU A 338 4.14 11.89 -12.11
C LEU A 338 4.31 13.06 -13.10
N PRO A 339 3.23 13.78 -13.44
CA PRO A 339 3.25 14.90 -14.39
C PRO A 339 3.86 16.19 -13.82
N SER A 340 4.07 16.27 -12.50
CA SER A 340 4.71 17.39 -11.81
C SER A 340 5.71 16.87 -10.78
N ASP A 341 6.66 17.71 -10.39
CA ASP A 341 7.60 17.44 -9.30
C ASP A 341 7.06 17.85 -7.92
N SER A 342 5.74 18.06 -7.80
CA SER A 342 5.11 18.45 -6.53
C SER A 342 5.30 17.35 -5.47
N PRO A 343 5.62 17.71 -4.21
CA PRO A 343 5.78 16.74 -3.12
C PRO A 343 4.45 16.13 -2.63
N PHE A 344 3.33 16.55 -3.21
CA PHE A 344 1.98 16.09 -2.84
C PHE A 344 1.42 15.03 -3.80
N GLY A 345 2.09 14.80 -4.93
CA GLY A 345 1.75 13.71 -5.84
C GLY A 345 2.32 12.39 -5.34
N ASN A 346 1.55 11.31 -5.48
CA ASN A 346 1.97 9.99 -5.01
C ASN A 346 1.78 8.93 -6.09
N CYS A 347 2.78 8.06 -6.24
CA CYS A 347 2.66 6.84 -7.01
C CYS A 347 3.27 5.69 -6.21
N TRP A 348 2.44 4.78 -5.71
CA TRP A 348 2.90 3.66 -4.89
C TRP A 348 2.69 2.33 -5.60
N ALA A 349 3.62 1.41 -5.36
CA ALA A 349 3.45 0.00 -5.69
C ALA A 349 3.48 -0.83 -4.40
N VAL A 350 2.36 -1.46 -4.08
CA VAL A 350 2.20 -2.33 -2.90
C VAL A 350 2.16 -3.77 -3.37
N VAL A 351 3.15 -4.56 -2.95
CA VAL A 351 3.40 -5.94 -3.36
C VAL A 351 3.11 -6.88 -2.20
N ASP A 352 2.30 -7.90 -2.47
CA ASP A 352 2.07 -9.02 -1.58
C ASP A 352 2.62 -10.29 -2.24
N GLU A 353 3.73 -10.79 -1.69
CA GLU A 353 4.45 -11.96 -2.21
C GLU A 353 3.66 -13.26 -2.07
N GLU A 354 2.85 -13.37 -1.01
CA GLU A 354 2.11 -14.57 -0.66
C GLU A 354 0.84 -14.69 -1.51
N ARG A 355 0.07 -13.60 -1.59
CA ARG A 355 -1.12 -13.51 -2.45
C ARG A 355 -0.76 -13.34 -3.93
N ARG A 356 0.51 -13.05 -4.23
CA ARG A 356 1.03 -12.75 -5.57
C ARG A 356 0.27 -11.63 -6.25
N THR A 357 0.07 -10.54 -5.51
CA THR A 357 -0.62 -9.35 -6.01
C THR A 357 0.25 -8.11 -5.98
N LEU A 358 0.11 -7.28 -7.00
CA LEU A 358 0.64 -5.92 -7.09
C LEU A 358 -0.55 -4.96 -7.11
N THR A 359 -0.55 -3.99 -6.22
CA THR A 359 -1.48 -2.85 -6.25
C THR A 359 -0.69 -1.62 -6.66
N LEU A 360 -1.12 -0.95 -7.73
CA LEU A 360 -0.63 0.37 -8.08
C LEU A 360 -1.62 1.42 -7.61
N TRP A 361 -1.11 2.42 -6.89
CA TRP A 361 -1.84 3.61 -6.45
C TRP A 361 -1.23 4.81 -7.15
N TYR A 362 -2.06 5.61 -7.80
CA TYR A 362 -1.64 6.75 -8.60
C TYR A 362 -2.51 7.95 -8.32
N CYS A 363 -1.93 9.01 -7.75
CA CYS A 363 -2.63 10.24 -7.42
C CYS A 363 -1.71 11.43 -7.69
N PRO A 364 -1.71 11.99 -8.90
CA PRO A 364 -0.88 13.14 -9.21
C PRO A 364 -1.43 14.41 -8.56
N PHE A 365 -0.53 15.28 -8.11
CA PHE A 365 -0.86 16.64 -7.72
C PHE A 365 -0.43 17.59 -8.83
N VAL A 366 -1.35 18.41 -9.33
CA VAL A 366 -1.07 19.45 -10.31
C VAL A 366 -1.63 20.74 -9.75
N SER A 367 -0.75 21.69 -9.44
CA SER A 367 -1.18 23.02 -8.99
C SER A 367 -2.08 23.64 -10.05
N PHE A 368 -3.11 24.33 -9.61
CA PHE A 368 -3.95 25.11 -10.51
C PHE A 368 -3.29 26.42 -10.93
N TRP A 369 -2.32 26.88 -10.14
CA TRP A 369 -1.61 28.15 -10.27
C TRP A 369 -0.27 27.99 -10.98
#